data_AF-A0A1J5TUF1-F1
#
_entry.id   AF-A0A1J5TUF1-F1
#
_cell.length_a   1.000
_cell.length_b   1.000
_cell.length_c   1.000
_cell.angle_alpha   90.00
_cell.angle_beta   90.00
_cell.angle_gamma   90.00
#
_symmetry.space_group_name_H-M   'P 1'
#
loop_
_entity.id
_entity.type
_entity.pdbx_description
1 polymer ?
#
loop_
_entity_poly.entity_id
_entity_poly.type
_entity_poly.pdbx_seq_one_letter_code
_entity_poly.pdbx_strand_id
1 'polypeptide(L)'
;MDIKLLFSEYFEIDSDVLDEYGALNICIDADLPLFIDPFLMFSSEKEEYVELHEQVVGHLIQLKELATNNPNIDIQLFQFPEIKQNWLGLCKWGNNGRGLGSKFARDLIKSFNGFYSNFGNETVTSSSHIEKLTLVGVGIGRDFISDFTTNIMLEYLLGFTQEFALNHLQENQRKEFSVRCRFDTELMIWKPKTFILPYFYLEDGDFILLTPLDILTKDEAFICHSDLRNQFRKITGALKNSSLRDSINMYFQKRLPLVQAKQKDIERAVSATIQQFPEILDHYISYKENTKDKAAEASLEKIDKIKSELISTLAEFCEKVLSDSDFFSIKPTTYEAALKRALYLKDVIENNDGYRIFYKSGKAIASEDTIQRIFRLTWFATPYSVDAEVNNGRGPADYKISYGERDSTIVEFKLAASSSLKRNLLNQTEIYKKASKTINDIKVILCYTDSEIAKVNRILKDMKQEGAENIVIIDATKKLSASLV
;
A
#
# COMPACT_ATOMS: atom_id res chain seq x y z
N MET A 1 -2.08 22.20 14.18
CA MET A 1 -1.13 21.06 14.12
C MET A 1 -0.91 20.89 12.64
N ASP A 2 0.26 21.32 12.17
CA ASP A 2 0.55 21.33 10.74
C ASP A 2 0.65 19.88 10.27
N ILE A 3 -0.09 19.55 9.22
CA ILE A 3 -0.05 18.22 8.63
C ILE A 3 1.28 18.12 7.91
N LYS A 4 2.11 17.17 8.34
CA LYS A 4 3.39 16.87 7.73
C LYS A 4 3.21 15.55 6.97
N LEU A 5 2.92 15.64 5.68
CA LEU A 5 2.71 14.49 4.80
C LEU A 5 3.99 14.08 4.10
N LEU A 6 4.90 15.04 3.90
CA LEU A 6 6.14 14.84 3.17
C LEU A 6 7.33 14.75 4.13
N PHE A 7 8.38 14.05 3.69
CA PHE A 7 9.64 13.94 4.43
C PHE A 7 10.20 15.32 4.82
N SER A 8 10.21 16.26 3.87
CA SER A 8 10.68 17.63 4.08
C SER A 8 9.91 18.35 5.19
N GLU A 9 8.58 18.31 5.14
CA GLU A 9 7.70 18.88 6.16
C GLU A 9 7.90 18.20 7.53
N TYR A 10 8.07 16.88 7.51
CA TYR A 10 8.30 16.08 8.71
C TYR A 10 9.55 16.53 9.46
N PHE A 11 10.66 16.65 8.74
CA PHE A 11 11.96 17.03 9.27
C PHE A 11 12.23 18.55 9.30
N GLU A 12 11.26 19.37 8.89
CA GLU A 12 11.37 20.84 8.87
C GLU A 12 12.56 21.33 8.03
N ILE A 13 12.77 20.71 6.87
CA ILE A 13 13.77 21.10 5.89
C ILE A 13 13.09 21.61 4.62
N ASP A 14 13.76 22.51 3.91
CA ASP A 14 13.29 22.98 2.61
C ASP A 14 13.27 21.82 1.60
N SER A 15 12.21 21.73 0.78
CA SER A 15 12.10 20.71 -0.27
C SER A 15 13.23 20.83 -1.31
N ASP A 16 13.74 22.04 -1.53
CA ASP A 16 14.82 22.29 -2.48
C ASP A 16 16.10 21.53 -2.10
N VAL A 17 16.32 21.27 -0.79
CA VAL A 17 17.47 20.50 -0.30
C VAL A 17 17.41 19.04 -0.78
N LEU A 18 16.22 18.43 -0.82
CA LEU A 18 16.05 17.07 -1.34
C LEU A 18 16.22 17.04 -2.86
N ASP A 19 15.73 18.07 -3.54
CA ASP A 19 15.84 18.20 -4.99
C ASP A 19 17.30 18.36 -5.45
N GLU A 20 18.07 19.21 -4.76
CA GLU A 20 19.52 19.35 -4.99
C GLU A 20 20.29 18.07 -4.67
N TYR A 21 19.90 17.35 -3.61
CA TYR A 21 20.49 16.05 -3.27
C TYR A 21 20.08 14.94 -4.24
N GLY A 22 19.01 15.12 -5.01
CA GLY A 22 18.46 14.13 -5.94
C GLY A 22 17.67 13.01 -5.26
N ALA A 23 17.14 13.24 -4.06
CA ALA A 23 16.34 12.26 -3.32
C ALA A 23 14.83 12.49 -3.48
N LEU A 24 14.07 11.39 -3.40
CA LEU A 24 12.61 11.45 -3.37
C LEU A 24 12.11 12.11 -2.09
N ASN A 25 11.25 13.13 -2.22
CA ASN A 25 10.47 13.68 -1.11
C ASN A 25 9.30 12.74 -0.81
N ILE A 26 9.55 11.79 0.11
CA ILE A 26 8.65 10.69 0.44
C ILE A 26 7.33 11.18 1.06
N CYS A 27 6.22 10.51 0.73
CA CYS A 27 4.96 10.60 1.46
C CYS A 27 5.01 9.64 2.67
N ILE A 28 4.94 10.17 3.89
CA ILE A 28 5.11 9.38 5.14
C ILE A 28 3.80 8.77 5.67
N ASP A 29 2.71 8.82 4.89
CA ASP A 29 1.40 8.25 5.25
C ASP A 29 0.94 7.12 4.31
N ALA A 30 1.48 7.06 3.09
CA ALA A 30 1.15 6.03 2.10
C ALA A 30 2.26 5.90 1.07
N ASP A 31 2.41 4.69 0.51
CA ASP A 31 3.37 4.46 -0.56
C ASP A 31 3.12 5.34 -1.78
N LEU A 32 4.22 5.78 -2.39
CA LEU A 32 4.20 6.33 -3.73
C LEU A 32 4.30 5.18 -4.75
N PRO A 33 3.49 5.16 -5.83
CA PRO A 33 3.49 4.12 -6.86
C PRO A 33 4.70 4.26 -7.80
N LEU A 34 5.87 4.13 -7.19
CA LEU A 34 7.21 4.24 -7.75
C LEU A 34 7.95 2.94 -7.49
N PHE A 35 8.86 2.59 -8.39
CA PHE A 35 9.61 1.34 -8.37
C PHE A 35 11.06 1.61 -8.76
N ILE A 36 12.01 0.89 -8.16
CA ILE A 36 13.40 0.93 -8.61
C ILE A 36 13.53 0.11 -9.90
N ASP A 37 14.14 0.70 -10.93
CA ASP A 37 14.39 0.09 -12.23
C ASP A 37 15.91 -0.11 -12.44
N PRO A 38 16.43 -1.35 -12.33
CA PRO A 38 17.85 -1.65 -12.52
C PRO A 38 18.40 -1.24 -13.88
N PHE A 39 17.57 -1.23 -14.92
CA PHE A 39 17.98 -0.76 -16.22
C PHE A 39 18.42 0.71 -16.18
N LEU A 40 17.82 1.53 -15.32
CA LEU A 40 18.25 2.91 -15.14
C LEU A 40 19.67 2.98 -14.54
N MET A 41 19.99 2.10 -13.60
CA MET A 41 21.34 1.97 -13.06
C MET A 41 22.35 1.55 -14.14
N PHE A 42 22.00 0.57 -14.98
CA PHE A 42 22.81 0.16 -16.13
C PHE A 42 23.02 1.29 -17.16
N SER A 43 21.98 2.09 -17.40
CA SER A 43 22.03 3.19 -18.36
C SER A 43 22.73 4.44 -17.83
N SER A 44 23.02 4.49 -16.53
CA SER A 44 23.60 5.65 -15.86
C SER A 44 25.04 5.91 -16.30
N GLU A 45 25.44 7.18 -16.24
CA GLU A 45 26.84 7.60 -16.38
C GLU A 45 27.63 7.44 -15.07
N LYS A 46 26.94 7.23 -13.95
CA LYS A 46 27.57 7.03 -12.63
C LYS A 46 28.14 5.62 -12.53
N GLU A 47 29.46 5.51 -12.37
CA GLU A 47 30.17 4.23 -12.23
C GLU A 47 29.63 3.39 -11.05
N GLU A 48 29.30 4.04 -9.93
CA GLU A 48 28.65 3.41 -8.78
C GLU A 48 27.32 2.70 -9.13
N TYR A 49 26.53 3.22 -10.07
CA TYR A 49 25.25 2.62 -10.45
C TYR A 49 25.47 1.42 -11.36
N VAL A 50 26.45 1.50 -12.24
CA VAL A 50 26.84 0.36 -13.08
C VAL A 50 27.33 -0.79 -12.19
N GLU A 51 28.15 -0.51 -11.17
CA GLU A 51 28.58 -1.50 -10.19
C GLU A 51 27.39 -2.10 -9.39
N LEU A 52 26.44 -1.28 -8.96
CA LEU A 52 25.23 -1.76 -8.27
C LEU A 52 24.38 -2.67 -9.17
N HIS A 53 24.22 -2.30 -10.44
CA HIS A 53 23.55 -3.15 -11.42
C HIS A 53 24.27 -4.49 -11.58
N GLU A 54 25.59 -4.49 -11.71
CA GLU A 54 26.40 -5.71 -11.77
C GLU A 54 26.27 -6.58 -10.52
N GLN A 55 26.18 -5.98 -9.32
CA GLN A 55 25.94 -6.70 -8.07
C GLN A 55 24.56 -7.37 -8.05
N VAL A 56 23.52 -6.65 -8.47
CA VAL A 56 22.13 -7.17 -8.58
C VAL A 56 22.07 -8.36 -9.53
N VAL A 57 22.67 -8.22 -10.71
CA VAL A 57 22.75 -9.29 -11.72
C VAL A 57 23.58 -10.46 -11.22
N GLY A 58 24.76 -10.19 -10.65
CA GLY A 58 25.68 -11.19 -10.12
C GLY A 58 25.05 -12.03 -9.02
N HIS A 59 24.29 -11.41 -8.11
CA HIS A 59 23.56 -12.14 -7.08
C HIS A 59 22.50 -13.08 -7.68
N LEU A 60 21.78 -12.63 -8.70
CA LEU A 60 20.79 -13.48 -9.38
C LEU A 60 21.44 -14.66 -10.12
N ILE A 61 22.63 -14.46 -10.72
CA ILE A 61 23.43 -15.53 -11.33
C ILE A 61 23.87 -16.55 -10.28
N GLN A 62 24.33 -16.11 -9.11
CA GLN A 62 24.69 -17.00 -8.00
C GLN A 62 23.48 -17.84 -7.54
N LEU A 63 22.31 -17.22 -7.39
CA LEU A 63 21.06 -17.92 -7.06
C LEU A 63 20.69 -18.95 -8.13
N LYS A 64 20.85 -18.61 -9.42
CA LYS A 64 20.64 -19.54 -10.53
C LYS A 64 21.56 -20.76 -10.40
N GLU A 65 22.86 -20.54 -10.19
CA GLU A 65 23.85 -21.63 -10.05
C GLU A 65 23.53 -22.54 -8.86
N LEU A 66 23.15 -21.97 -7.72
CA LEU A 66 22.72 -22.73 -6.55
C LEU A 66 21.47 -23.58 -6.84
N ALA A 67 20.49 -23.00 -7.52
CA ALA A 67 19.26 -23.69 -7.90
C ALA A 67 19.47 -24.83 -8.91
N THR A 68 20.44 -24.69 -9.82
CA THR A 68 20.75 -25.72 -10.83
C THR A 68 21.65 -26.82 -10.28
N ASN A 69 22.56 -26.49 -9.37
CA ASN A 69 23.54 -27.44 -8.82
C ASN A 69 23.01 -28.23 -7.62
N ASN A 70 22.00 -27.71 -6.91
CA ASN A 70 21.47 -28.35 -5.71
C ASN A 70 19.93 -28.43 -5.73
N PRO A 71 19.34 -29.61 -6.01
CA PRO A 71 17.89 -29.81 -6.00
C PRO A 71 17.22 -29.58 -4.65
N ASN A 72 17.97 -29.64 -3.54
CA ASN A 72 17.49 -29.46 -2.17
C ASN A 72 17.97 -28.13 -1.56
N ILE A 73 18.19 -27.11 -2.40
CA ILE A 73 18.63 -25.78 -1.94
C ILE A 73 17.65 -25.19 -0.93
N ASP A 74 18.17 -24.45 0.05
CA ASP A 74 17.33 -23.73 1.01
C ASP A 74 16.57 -22.61 0.30
N ILE A 75 15.24 -22.74 0.29
CA ILE A 75 14.33 -21.77 -0.34
C ILE A 75 14.38 -20.39 0.33
N GLN A 76 14.92 -20.27 1.56
CA GLN A 76 15.05 -18.99 2.25
C GLN A 76 16.06 -18.06 1.57
N LEU A 77 17.05 -18.61 0.86
CA LEU A 77 18.01 -17.83 0.08
C LEU A 77 17.37 -17.08 -1.11
N PHE A 78 16.17 -17.52 -1.53
CA PHE A 78 15.41 -16.94 -2.63
C PHE A 78 14.23 -16.11 -2.13
N GLN A 79 14.18 -15.81 -0.82
CA GLN A 79 13.16 -14.96 -0.22
C GLN A 79 13.77 -13.61 0.13
N PHE A 80 13.06 -12.55 -0.24
CA PHE A 80 13.48 -11.18 0.00
C PHE A 80 12.35 -10.44 0.70
N PRO A 81 12.55 -10.00 1.95
CA PRO A 81 11.55 -9.19 2.63
C PRO A 81 11.40 -7.84 1.90
N GLU A 82 10.22 -7.25 1.97
CA GLU A 82 10.01 -5.88 1.49
C GLU A 82 10.70 -4.89 2.43
N ILE A 83 11.35 -3.88 1.86
CA ILE A 83 12.00 -2.81 2.61
C ILE A 83 11.04 -1.62 2.68
N LYS A 84 10.05 -1.72 3.59
CA LYS A 84 8.97 -0.73 3.74
C LYS A 84 9.43 0.69 4.04
N GLN A 85 10.66 0.86 4.56
CA GLN A 85 11.18 2.16 4.98
C GLN A 85 11.40 3.14 3.82
N ASN A 86 11.38 2.67 2.56
CA ASN A 86 11.49 3.54 1.37
C ASN A 86 10.14 4.13 0.92
N TRP A 87 9.00 3.64 1.44
CA TRP A 87 7.65 4.10 1.09
C TRP A 87 7.35 4.05 -0.42
N LEU A 88 7.91 3.03 -1.09
CA LEU A 88 7.67 2.74 -2.49
C LEU A 88 6.73 1.54 -2.60
N GLY A 89 5.72 1.62 -3.47
CA GLY A 89 4.82 0.51 -3.69
C GLY A 89 3.38 0.92 -4.02
N LEU A 90 2.46 -0.03 -3.85
CA LEU A 90 1.04 0.17 -4.16
C LEU A 90 0.15 0.20 -2.92
N CYS A 91 0.73 0.23 -1.72
CA CYS A 91 -0.05 0.29 -0.50
C CYS A 91 -0.75 1.66 -0.40
N LYS A 92 -2.07 1.64 -0.24
CA LYS A 92 -2.87 2.87 -0.17
C LYS A 92 -2.87 3.50 1.22
N TRP A 93 -2.46 2.75 2.25
CA TRP A 93 -2.51 3.14 3.65
C TRP A 93 -1.30 2.54 4.37
N GLY A 94 -0.34 3.38 4.77
CA GLY A 94 0.96 2.94 5.26
C GLY A 94 1.84 2.34 4.15
N ASN A 95 2.86 1.59 4.56
CA ASN A 95 3.92 1.04 3.71
C ASN A 95 4.08 -0.49 3.85
N ASN A 96 3.04 -1.17 4.33
CA ASN A 96 3.10 -2.63 4.50
C ASN A 96 2.57 -3.33 3.23
N GLY A 97 3.47 -3.82 2.40
CA GLY A 97 3.15 -4.71 1.28
C GLY A 97 3.46 -6.17 1.58
N ARG A 98 3.78 -6.91 0.52
CA ARG A 98 4.14 -8.33 0.59
C ARG A 98 5.42 -8.56 -0.20
N GLY A 99 6.53 -8.74 0.52
CA GLY A 99 7.80 -9.13 -0.09
C GLY A 99 7.79 -10.50 -0.79
N LEU A 100 8.95 -10.88 -1.29
CA LEU A 100 9.19 -12.07 -2.10
C LEU A 100 9.22 -13.34 -1.25
N GLY A 101 8.04 -13.91 -1.01
CA GLY A 101 7.86 -15.10 -0.16
C GLY A 101 8.10 -16.45 -0.85
N SER A 102 7.80 -17.55 -0.15
CA SER A 102 8.14 -18.93 -0.59
C SER A 102 7.49 -19.38 -1.90
N LYS A 103 6.36 -18.80 -2.31
CA LYS A 103 5.76 -19.09 -3.62
C LYS A 103 6.68 -18.59 -4.73
N PHE A 104 7.11 -17.33 -4.63
CA PHE A 104 8.03 -16.71 -5.56
C PHE A 104 9.34 -17.50 -5.64
N ALA A 105 9.94 -17.84 -4.50
CA ALA A 105 11.17 -18.63 -4.43
C ALA A 105 11.09 -19.92 -5.27
N ARG A 106 9.99 -20.68 -5.14
CA ARG A 106 9.77 -21.92 -5.91
C ARG A 106 9.59 -21.68 -7.40
N ASP A 107 8.84 -20.65 -7.76
CA ASP A 107 8.60 -20.29 -9.17
C ASP A 107 9.91 -19.83 -9.84
N LEU A 108 10.76 -19.08 -9.12
CA LEU A 108 12.09 -18.66 -9.59
C LEU A 108 13.04 -19.86 -9.79
N ILE A 109 13.15 -20.75 -8.80
CA ILE A 109 13.98 -21.98 -8.90
C ILE A 109 13.56 -22.84 -10.09
N LYS A 110 12.25 -23.01 -10.32
CA LYS A 110 11.72 -23.75 -11.48
C LYS A 110 12.07 -23.06 -12.80
N SER A 111 12.03 -21.72 -12.80
CA SER A 111 12.27 -20.89 -13.98
C SER A 111 13.74 -20.96 -14.43
N PHE A 112 14.69 -21.00 -13.50
CA PHE A 112 16.12 -21.21 -13.78
C PHE A 112 16.43 -22.59 -14.38
N ASN A 113 15.73 -23.63 -13.94
CA ASN A 113 15.88 -24.98 -14.50
C ASN A 113 15.16 -25.18 -15.85
N GLY A 114 14.53 -24.13 -16.39
CA GLY A 114 13.74 -24.22 -17.63
C GLY A 114 14.03 -23.05 -18.57
N PHE A 115 13.04 -22.18 -18.71
CA PHE A 115 13.01 -21.11 -19.72
C PHE A 115 14.16 -20.10 -19.58
N TYR A 116 14.66 -19.87 -18.37
CA TYR A 116 15.75 -18.91 -18.09
C TYR A 116 17.09 -19.59 -17.79
N SER A 117 17.30 -20.82 -18.24
CA SER A 117 18.58 -21.54 -18.09
C SER A 117 19.77 -20.79 -18.70
N ASN A 118 19.55 -19.99 -19.75
CA ASN A 118 20.58 -19.17 -20.38
C ASN A 118 20.85 -17.81 -19.68
N PHE A 119 20.14 -17.47 -18.60
CA PHE A 119 20.33 -16.21 -17.90
C PHE A 119 21.78 -16.09 -17.38
N GLY A 120 22.49 -15.00 -17.65
CA GLY A 120 23.91 -14.85 -17.28
C GLY A 120 24.91 -15.33 -18.34
N ASN A 121 24.43 -15.99 -19.40
CA ASN A 121 25.25 -16.52 -20.49
C ASN A 121 24.77 -15.98 -21.86
N GLU A 122 24.11 -14.82 -21.87
CA GLU A 122 23.67 -14.16 -23.08
C GLU A 122 24.87 -13.79 -23.98
N THR A 123 24.72 -13.98 -25.30
CA THR A 123 25.75 -13.64 -26.29
C THR A 123 25.39 -12.45 -27.17
N VAL A 124 24.12 -12.01 -27.09
CA VAL A 124 23.55 -10.95 -27.93
C VAL A 124 23.53 -9.61 -27.18
N THR A 125 23.33 -9.64 -25.86
CA THR A 125 23.30 -8.45 -25.00
C THR A 125 24.68 -8.14 -24.46
N SER A 126 24.92 -6.87 -24.11
CA SER A 126 26.17 -6.44 -23.48
C SER A 126 26.26 -6.82 -22.00
N SER A 127 25.11 -6.91 -21.33
CA SER A 127 24.96 -7.40 -19.95
C SER A 127 23.74 -8.30 -19.83
N SER A 128 23.65 -9.06 -18.75
CA SER A 128 22.38 -9.66 -18.32
C SER A 128 21.54 -8.61 -17.59
N HIS A 129 20.22 -8.72 -17.71
CA HIS A 129 19.23 -7.76 -17.19
C HIS A 129 18.13 -8.51 -16.44
N ILE A 130 17.93 -8.22 -15.16
CA ILE A 130 17.01 -9.00 -14.32
C ILE A 130 15.55 -8.86 -14.76
N GLU A 131 15.21 -7.75 -15.42
CA GLU A 131 13.92 -7.44 -16.04
C GLU A 131 13.51 -8.51 -17.06
N LYS A 132 14.48 -9.24 -17.64
CA LYS A 132 14.23 -10.39 -18.51
C LYS A 132 13.26 -11.40 -17.87
N LEU A 133 13.31 -11.58 -16.55
CA LEU A 133 12.41 -12.46 -15.81
C LEU A 133 10.95 -12.00 -15.83
N THR A 134 10.69 -10.70 -16.05
CA THR A 134 9.34 -10.13 -16.14
C THR A 134 8.73 -10.27 -17.54
N LEU A 135 9.54 -10.59 -18.56
CA LEU A 135 9.09 -10.63 -19.96
C LEU A 135 8.23 -11.85 -20.25
N VAL A 136 8.44 -12.96 -19.52
CA VAL A 136 7.71 -14.22 -19.71
C VAL A 136 7.39 -14.85 -18.35
N GLY A 137 6.10 -14.96 -18.03
CA GLY A 137 5.64 -15.66 -16.84
C GLY A 137 4.49 -14.95 -16.14
N VAL A 138 3.69 -15.71 -15.41
CA VAL A 138 2.65 -15.15 -14.54
C VAL A 138 3.23 -15.08 -13.13
N GLY A 139 3.35 -13.88 -12.57
CA GLY A 139 3.73 -13.69 -11.16
C GLY A 139 5.08 -13.05 -10.88
N ILE A 140 5.87 -12.71 -11.91
CA ILE A 140 7.10 -11.91 -11.80
C ILE A 140 6.83 -10.56 -12.47
N GLY A 141 6.69 -9.50 -11.67
CA GLY A 141 6.36 -8.16 -12.14
C GLY A 141 7.40 -7.11 -11.76
N ARG A 142 7.13 -5.84 -12.04
CA ARG A 142 8.02 -4.72 -11.66
C ARG A 142 8.23 -4.58 -10.15
N ASP A 143 7.19 -4.88 -9.37
CA ASP A 143 7.22 -4.89 -7.90
C ASP A 143 8.30 -5.86 -7.41
N PHE A 144 8.38 -7.03 -8.05
CA PHE A 144 9.43 -8.00 -7.78
C PHE A 144 10.82 -7.46 -8.10
N ILE A 145 10.99 -6.84 -9.27
CA ILE A 145 12.27 -6.29 -9.69
C ILE A 145 12.71 -5.21 -8.68
N SER A 146 11.80 -4.32 -8.31
CA SER A 146 12.04 -3.26 -7.33
C SER A 146 12.43 -3.83 -5.97
N ASP A 147 11.66 -4.76 -5.41
CA ASP A 147 11.92 -5.36 -4.10
C ASP A 147 13.25 -6.11 -4.07
N PHE A 148 13.50 -6.96 -5.09
CA PHE A 148 14.74 -7.70 -5.21
C PHE A 148 15.93 -6.74 -5.26
N THR A 149 15.86 -5.74 -6.14
CA THR A 149 16.91 -4.74 -6.32
C THR A 149 17.16 -3.96 -5.04
N THR A 150 16.10 -3.51 -4.38
CA THR A 150 16.16 -2.79 -3.10
C THR A 150 16.90 -3.60 -2.03
N ASN A 151 16.65 -4.91 -1.94
CA ASN A 151 17.35 -5.78 -0.99
C ASN A 151 18.85 -5.89 -1.30
N ILE A 152 19.22 -6.06 -2.57
CA ILE A 152 20.65 -6.20 -2.93
C ILE A 152 21.39 -4.87 -2.73
N MET A 153 20.78 -3.74 -3.08
CA MET A 153 21.40 -2.42 -2.96
C MET A 153 21.15 -1.74 -1.60
N LEU A 154 20.60 -2.45 -0.60
CA LEU A 154 20.17 -1.86 0.66
C LEU A 154 21.30 -1.14 1.39
N GLU A 155 22.53 -1.68 1.36
CA GLU A 155 23.70 -1.03 1.96
C GLU A 155 23.99 0.34 1.32
N TYR A 156 23.85 0.45 -0.01
CA TYR A 156 24.02 1.71 -0.72
C TYR A 156 22.93 2.72 -0.34
N LEU A 157 21.66 2.31 -0.33
CA LEU A 157 20.55 3.20 0.06
C LEU A 157 20.68 3.71 1.50
N LEU A 158 21.12 2.84 2.43
CA LEU A 158 21.40 3.22 3.82
C LEU A 158 22.56 4.22 3.91
N GLY A 159 23.61 4.03 3.09
CA GLY A 159 24.73 4.97 2.99
C GLY A 159 24.31 6.34 2.47
N PHE A 160 23.58 6.36 1.35
CA PHE A 160 22.97 7.57 0.76
C PHE A 160 22.08 8.31 1.77
N THR A 161 21.20 7.57 2.45
CA THR A 161 20.32 8.14 3.47
C THR A 161 21.09 8.68 4.69
N GLN A 162 22.14 7.98 5.13
CA GLN A 162 22.98 8.43 6.24
C GLN A 162 23.72 9.72 5.90
N GLU A 163 24.28 9.82 4.69
CA GLU A 163 24.97 11.03 4.25
C GLU A 163 24.02 12.25 4.31
N PHE A 164 22.81 12.09 3.78
CA PHE A 164 21.77 13.12 3.88
C PHE A 164 21.47 13.47 5.34
N ALA A 165 21.22 12.48 6.19
CA ALA A 165 20.86 12.68 7.60
C ALA A 165 21.97 13.37 8.41
N LEU A 166 23.24 13.08 8.09
CA LEU A 166 24.37 13.69 8.77
C LEU A 166 24.54 15.16 8.40
N ASN A 167 24.28 15.51 7.13
CA ASN A 167 24.47 16.85 6.58
C ASN A 167 23.29 17.79 6.83
N HIS A 168 22.06 17.27 6.84
CA HIS A 168 20.84 18.10 6.78
C HIS A 168 19.89 17.95 7.97
N LEU A 169 20.04 16.92 8.81
CA LEU A 169 19.15 16.70 9.96
C LEU A 169 19.82 17.01 11.30
N GLN A 170 19.01 17.45 12.26
CA GLN A 170 19.45 17.71 13.63
C GLN A 170 19.75 16.40 14.39
N GLU A 171 20.56 16.47 15.45
CA GLU A 171 20.92 15.29 16.25
C GLU A 171 19.72 14.56 16.88
N ASN A 172 18.67 15.29 17.25
CA ASN A 172 17.42 14.73 17.79
C ASN A 172 16.49 14.13 16.72
N GLN A 173 16.76 14.38 15.43
CA GLN A 173 15.98 13.87 14.29
C GLN A 173 16.58 12.60 13.67
N ARG A 174 17.73 12.15 14.19
CA ARG A 174 18.45 10.97 13.69
C ARG A 174 18.76 10.00 14.82
N LYS A 175 18.88 8.72 14.49
CA LYS A 175 19.15 7.66 15.46
C LYS A 175 20.04 6.58 14.84
N GLU A 176 20.77 5.88 15.69
CA GLU A 176 21.57 4.73 15.27
C GLU A 176 20.70 3.48 15.09
N PHE A 177 20.85 2.81 13.95
CA PHE A 177 20.15 1.58 13.59
C PHE A 177 21.13 0.52 13.10
N SER A 178 20.93 -0.73 13.52
CA SER A 178 21.67 -1.88 13.01
C SER A 178 20.79 -2.65 12.01
N VAL A 179 21.20 -2.65 10.74
CA VAL A 179 20.40 -3.21 9.64
C VAL A 179 21.20 -4.31 8.94
N ARG A 180 20.55 -5.45 8.66
CA ARG A 180 21.13 -6.53 7.85
C ARG A 180 21.01 -6.16 6.38
N CYS A 181 22.09 -5.66 5.79
CA CYS A 181 22.08 -5.07 4.45
C CYS A 181 23.15 -5.61 3.50
N ARG A 182 24.18 -6.29 4.02
CA ARG A 182 25.29 -6.80 3.21
C ARG A 182 25.26 -8.31 3.11
N PHE A 183 25.04 -8.84 1.91
CA PHE A 183 25.07 -10.28 1.70
C PHE A 183 26.52 -10.81 1.70
N ASP A 184 26.80 -11.79 2.54
CA ASP A 184 28.07 -12.50 2.56
C ASP A 184 27.96 -13.78 1.73
N THR A 185 28.70 -13.84 0.63
CA THR A 185 28.62 -14.95 -0.33
C THR A 185 29.29 -16.24 0.16
N GLU A 186 30.25 -16.16 1.07
CA GLU A 186 30.92 -17.34 1.63
C GLU A 186 30.05 -18.00 2.71
N LEU A 187 29.44 -17.19 3.57
CA LEU A 187 28.60 -17.64 4.67
C LEU A 187 27.12 -17.77 4.30
N MET A 188 26.71 -17.24 3.16
CA MET A 188 25.32 -17.20 2.67
C MET A 188 24.35 -16.54 3.66
N ILE A 189 24.78 -15.44 4.29
CA ILE A 189 23.99 -14.70 5.28
C ILE A 189 24.03 -13.19 5.04
N TRP A 190 22.98 -12.50 5.48
CA TRP A 190 22.95 -11.04 5.54
C TRP A 190 23.63 -10.54 6.82
N LYS A 191 24.78 -9.87 6.66
CA LYS A 191 25.55 -9.27 7.77
C LYS A 191 24.97 -7.91 8.18
N PRO A 192 24.89 -7.63 9.49
CA PRO A 192 24.47 -6.33 9.97
C PRO A 192 25.56 -5.28 9.78
N LYS A 193 25.14 -4.04 9.55
CA LYS A 193 25.97 -2.84 9.61
C LYS A 193 25.16 -1.73 10.30
N THR A 194 25.87 -0.85 10.98
CA THR A 194 25.25 0.23 11.76
C THR A 194 25.27 1.54 10.96
N PHE A 195 24.16 2.27 11.00
CA PHE A 195 23.97 3.54 10.31
C PHE A 195 23.28 4.56 11.21
N ILE A 196 23.52 5.86 10.95
CA ILE A 196 22.79 6.98 11.56
C ILE A 196 21.74 7.45 10.56
N LEU A 197 20.47 7.21 10.84
CA LEU A 197 19.38 7.39 9.88
C LEU A 197 18.30 8.35 10.41
N PRO A 198 17.48 8.97 9.53
CA PRO A 198 16.33 9.77 9.91
C PRO A 198 15.37 8.95 10.79
N TYR A 199 15.04 9.47 11.97
CA TYR A 199 14.22 8.77 12.95
C TYR A 199 12.73 9.03 12.72
N PHE A 200 11.96 7.97 12.48
CA PHE A 200 10.51 8.05 12.34
C PHE A 200 9.83 7.77 13.68
N TYR A 201 9.42 8.84 14.35
CA TYR A 201 8.83 8.80 15.70
C TYR A 201 7.31 8.52 15.74
N LEU A 202 6.63 8.43 14.58
CA LEU A 202 5.17 8.18 14.51
C LEU A 202 4.79 6.69 14.49
N GLU A 203 5.71 5.82 14.05
CA GLU A 203 5.64 4.36 14.26
C GLU A 203 6.57 3.96 15.42
N ASP A 204 6.56 2.70 15.86
CA ASP A 204 7.31 2.13 17.00
C ASP A 204 8.86 2.24 16.89
N GLY A 205 9.39 3.44 16.63
CA GLY A 205 10.80 3.79 16.56
C GLY A 205 11.56 3.22 15.37
N ASP A 206 11.06 3.43 14.14
CA ASP A 206 11.70 2.98 12.89
C ASP A 206 12.51 4.11 12.20
N PHE A 207 13.15 3.82 11.07
CA PHE A 207 13.84 4.80 10.22
C PHE A 207 13.13 5.04 8.89
N ILE A 208 13.44 6.14 8.22
CA ILE A 208 13.05 6.40 6.82
C ILE A 208 14.26 6.19 5.91
N LEU A 209 14.07 5.54 4.77
CA LEU A 209 15.09 5.26 3.76
C LEU A 209 14.85 6.14 2.52
N LEU A 210 15.78 7.05 2.23
CA LEU A 210 15.73 7.88 1.03
C LEU A 210 16.18 7.07 -0.20
N THR A 211 15.57 7.37 -1.35
CA THR A 211 15.90 6.73 -2.63
C THR A 211 16.27 7.79 -3.67
N PRO A 212 17.37 7.60 -4.43
CA PRO A 212 17.70 8.48 -5.54
C PRO A 212 16.58 8.52 -6.58
N LEU A 213 16.28 9.70 -7.10
CA LEU A 213 15.21 9.88 -8.07
C LEU A 213 15.52 9.23 -9.42
N ASP A 214 16.76 9.34 -9.88
CA ASP A 214 17.24 8.92 -11.19
C ASP A 214 17.22 7.39 -11.44
N ILE A 215 16.94 6.59 -10.41
CA ILE A 215 16.73 5.13 -10.51
C ILE A 215 15.26 4.70 -10.39
N LEU A 216 14.33 5.65 -10.26
CA LEU A 216 12.91 5.37 -10.05
C LEU A 216 12.09 5.43 -11.36
N THR A 217 11.04 4.61 -11.42
CA THR A 217 10.02 4.62 -12.47
C THR A 217 8.61 4.54 -11.89
N LYS A 218 7.63 5.18 -12.53
CA LYS A 218 6.20 5.18 -12.13
C LYS A 218 5.41 4.03 -12.76
N ASP A 219 5.66 3.82 -14.05
CA ASP A 219 4.84 2.98 -14.91
C ASP A 219 5.47 1.58 -15.02
N GLU A 220 5.60 1.06 -16.21
CA GLU A 220 6.37 -0.15 -16.44
C GLU A 220 7.87 0.18 -16.45
N ALA A 221 8.68 -0.80 -16.02
CA ALA A 221 10.13 -0.74 -16.19
C ALA A 221 10.50 -0.53 -17.65
N PHE A 222 11.68 0.01 -17.92
CA PHE A 222 12.12 0.31 -19.27
C PHE A 222 12.10 -0.94 -20.16
N ILE A 223 12.52 -2.08 -19.60
CA ILE A 223 12.33 -3.42 -20.18
C ILE A 223 11.03 -4.00 -19.62
N CYS A 224 10.01 -4.16 -20.47
CA CYS A 224 8.70 -4.67 -20.02
C CYS A 224 7.96 -5.48 -21.10
N HIS A 225 6.99 -6.28 -20.64
CA HIS A 225 6.21 -7.14 -21.52
C HIS A 225 5.35 -6.37 -22.53
N SER A 226 4.77 -5.22 -22.14
CA SER A 226 3.90 -4.45 -23.04
C SER A 226 4.70 -3.83 -24.19
N ASP A 227 5.89 -3.28 -23.91
CA ASP A 227 6.79 -2.74 -24.92
C ASP A 227 7.36 -3.85 -25.81
N LEU A 228 7.81 -4.98 -25.24
CA LEU A 228 8.23 -6.16 -26.01
C LEU A 228 7.16 -6.56 -27.04
N ARG A 229 5.89 -6.60 -26.63
CA ARG A 229 4.78 -6.94 -27.52
C ARG A 229 4.59 -5.90 -28.62
N ASN A 230 4.62 -4.62 -28.27
CA ASN A 230 4.45 -3.54 -29.24
C ASN A 230 5.60 -3.52 -30.26
N GLN A 231 6.81 -3.83 -29.82
CA GLN A 231 8.02 -3.89 -30.65
C GLN A 231 8.23 -5.25 -31.32
N PHE A 232 7.41 -6.27 -31.03
CA PHE A 232 7.65 -7.67 -31.44
C PHE A 232 7.99 -7.80 -32.93
N ARG A 233 7.18 -7.23 -33.82
CA ARG A 233 7.40 -7.29 -35.27
C ARG A 233 8.66 -6.56 -35.73
N LYS A 234 9.00 -5.45 -35.05
CA LYS A 234 10.22 -4.68 -35.35
C LYS A 234 11.45 -5.49 -34.98
N ILE A 235 11.44 -6.11 -33.80
CA ILE A 235 12.54 -6.93 -33.29
C ILE A 235 12.74 -8.15 -34.19
N THR A 236 11.67 -8.90 -34.48
CA THR A 236 11.77 -10.09 -35.33
C THR A 236 12.19 -9.73 -36.75
N GLY A 237 11.68 -8.62 -37.31
CA GLY A 237 12.09 -8.12 -38.62
C GLY A 237 13.57 -7.74 -38.72
N ALA A 238 14.18 -7.31 -37.62
CA ALA A 238 15.59 -6.88 -37.55
C ALA A 238 16.59 -8.03 -37.35
N LEU A 239 16.14 -9.27 -37.14
CA LEU A 239 17.02 -10.42 -36.89
C LEU A 239 17.94 -10.70 -38.07
N LYS A 240 19.27 -10.67 -37.87
CA LYS A 240 20.25 -10.88 -38.96
C LYS A 240 20.12 -12.23 -39.67
N ASN A 241 19.80 -13.30 -38.94
CA ASN A 241 19.63 -14.65 -39.50
C ASN A 241 18.28 -14.78 -40.22
N SER A 242 18.30 -14.85 -41.56
CA SER A 242 17.08 -14.95 -42.39
C SER A 242 16.28 -16.22 -42.12
N SER A 243 16.95 -17.37 -41.98
CA SER A 243 16.28 -18.65 -41.73
C SER A 243 15.55 -18.67 -40.38
N LEU A 244 16.17 -18.09 -39.34
CA LEU A 244 15.54 -17.93 -38.02
C LEU A 244 14.34 -16.97 -38.12
N ARG A 245 14.52 -15.84 -38.79
CA ARG A 245 13.47 -14.84 -39.02
C ARG A 245 12.25 -15.44 -39.71
N ASP A 246 12.46 -16.21 -40.77
CA ASP A 246 11.39 -16.87 -41.53
C ASP A 246 10.67 -17.93 -40.68
N SER A 247 11.42 -18.69 -39.87
CA SER A 247 10.87 -19.69 -38.95
C SER A 247 9.96 -19.05 -37.89
N ILE A 248 10.41 -17.94 -37.28
CA ILE A 248 9.66 -17.16 -36.30
C ILE A 248 8.39 -16.59 -36.94
N ASN A 249 8.51 -15.96 -38.11
CA ASN A 249 7.38 -15.36 -38.82
C ASN A 249 6.34 -16.40 -39.22
N MET A 250 6.78 -17.55 -39.74
CA MET A 250 5.88 -18.65 -40.09
C MET A 250 5.16 -19.20 -38.86
N TYR A 251 5.87 -19.38 -37.75
CA TYR A 251 5.26 -19.86 -36.50
C TYR A 251 4.22 -18.86 -35.97
N PHE A 252 4.60 -17.58 -35.91
CA PHE A 252 3.72 -16.51 -35.45
C PHE A 252 2.45 -16.42 -36.31
N GLN A 253 2.58 -16.46 -37.64
CA GLN A 253 1.44 -16.45 -38.56
C GLN A 253 0.51 -17.65 -38.37
N LYS A 254 1.06 -18.85 -38.15
CA LYS A 254 0.27 -20.07 -37.86
C LYS A 254 -0.53 -19.98 -36.55
N ARG A 255 -0.15 -19.09 -35.63
CA ARG A 255 -0.85 -18.87 -34.36
C ARG A 255 -1.93 -17.78 -34.44
N LEU A 256 -1.98 -17.02 -35.53
CA LEU A 256 -3.02 -16.03 -35.76
C LEU A 256 -4.26 -16.68 -36.41
N PRO A 257 -5.46 -16.17 -36.12
CA PRO A 257 -6.65 -16.60 -36.84
C PRO A 257 -6.56 -16.24 -38.33
N LEU A 258 -7.22 -17.04 -39.17
CA LEU A 258 -7.31 -16.81 -40.63
C LEU A 258 -8.12 -15.55 -40.99
N VAL A 259 -8.90 -15.04 -40.03
CA VAL A 259 -9.73 -13.83 -40.14
C VAL A 259 -9.05 -12.70 -39.36
N GLN A 260 -9.54 -11.47 -39.47
CA GLN A 260 -9.00 -10.29 -38.77
C GLN A 260 -8.72 -10.57 -37.28
N ALA A 261 -7.44 -10.61 -36.93
CA ALA A 261 -6.96 -10.91 -35.59
C ALA A 261 -7.30 -9.77 -34.62
N LYS A 262 -7.85 -10.12 -33.46
CA LYS A 262 -8.06 -9.17 -32.36
C LYS A 262 -6.79 -9.02 -31.54
N GLN A 263 -6.74 -7.99 -30.71
CA GLN A 263 -5.60 -7.71 -29.83
C GLN A 263 -5.24 -8.93 -28.95
N LYS A 264 -6.23 -9.61 -28.36
CA LYS A 264 -6.04 -10.84 -27.58
C LYS A 264 -5.44 -12.00 -28.38
N ASP A 265 -5.77 -12.12 -29.66
CA ASP A 265 -5.21 -13.17 -30.53
C ASP A 265 -3.74 -12.90 -30.82
N ILE A 266 -3.38 -11.63 -31.05
CA ILE A 266 -2.00 -11.19 -31.23
C ILE A 266 -1.20 -11.43 -29.95
N GLU A 267 -1.74 -11.05 -28.80
CA GLU A 267 -1.17 -11.32 -27.46
C GLU A 267 -0.79 -12.80 -27.31
N ARG A 268 -1.75 -13.69 -27.58
CA ARG A 268 -1.56 -15.13 -27.47
C ARG A 268 -0.51 -15.65 -28.46
N ALA A 269 -0.52 -15.15 -29.69
CA ALA A 269 0.44 -15.54 -30.72
C ALA A 269 1.86 -15.08 -30.37
N VAL A 270 2.03 -13.86 -29.86
CA VAL A 270 3.32 -13.33 -29.38
C VAL A 270 3.86 -14.20 -28.25
N SER A 271 3.06 -14.44 -27.21
CA SER A 271 3.49 -15.25 -26.06
C SER A 271 3.85 -16.68 -26.46
N ALA A 272 3.07 -17.31 -27.34
CA ALA A 272 3.37 -18.65 -27.85
C ALA A 272 4.65 -18.67 -28.70
N THR A 273 4.92 -17.61 -29.46
CA THR A 273 6.12 -17.52 -30.28
C THR A 273 7.37 -17.31 -29.42
N ILE A 274 7.30 -16.46 -28.40
CA ILE A 274 8.41 -16.27 -27.44
C ILE A 274 8.70 -17.56 -26.68
N GLN A 275 7.68 -18.32 -26.28
CA GLN A 275 7.88 -19.64 -25.66
C GLN A 275 8.62 -20.61 -26.58
N GLN A 276 8.40 -20.52 -27.89
CA GLN A 276 9.05 -21.40 -28.87
C GLN A 276 10.45 -20.92 -29.28
N PHE A 277 10.68 -19.60 -29.27
CA PHE A 277 11.93 -18.94 -29.68
C PHE A 277 12.36 -17.94 -28.60
N PRO A 278 12.94 -18.41 -27.48
CA PRO A 278 13.34 -17.55 -26.36
C PRO A 278 14.40 -16.50 -26.72
N GLU A 279 15.18 -16.72 -27.80
CA GLU A 279 16.21 -15.81 -28.29
C GLU A 279 15.65 -14.43 -28.68
N ILE A 280 14.34 -14.35 -28.95
CA ILE A 280 13.63 -13.07 -29.19
C ILE A 280 13.83 -12.11 -28.01
N LEU A 281 13.89 -12.62 -26.77
CA LEU A 281 14.09 -11.81 -25.58
C LEU A 281 15.46 -11.12 -25.57
N ASP A 282 16.51 -11.84 -25.95
CA ASP A 282 17.88 -11.30 -25.96
C ASP A 282 18.02 -10.23 -27.04
N HIS A 283 17.36 -10.42 -28.19
CA HIS A 283 17.30 -9.41 -29.23
C HIS A 283 16.47 -8.18 -28.84
N TYR A 284 15.39 -8.36 -28.06
CA TYR A 284 14.64 -7.24 -27.50
C TYR A 284 15.50 -6.44 -26.52
N ILE A 285 16.15 -7.11 -25.57
CA ILE A 285 16.99 -6.45 -24.56
C ILE A 285 18.16 -5.74 -25.24
N SER A 286 18.81 -6.36 -26.22
CA SER A 286 19.86 -5.71 -27.03
C SER A 286 19.34 -4.46 -27.76
N TYR A 287 18.12 -4.49 -28.28
CA TYR A 287 17.49 -3.29 -28.84
C TYR A 287 17.32 -2.19 -27.78
N LYS A 288 16.97 -2.55 -26.53
CA LYS A 288 16.82 -1.61 -25.42
C LYS A 288 18.16 -1.02 -24.98
N GLU A 289 19.21 -1.82 -24.85
CA GLU A 289 20.58 -1.36 -24.58
C GLU A 289 21.04 -0.33 -25.63
N ASN A 290 20.78 -0.58 -26.92
CA ASN A 290 21.10 0.36 -28.00
C ASN A 290 20.26 1.65 -28.00
N THR A 291 19.27 1.74 -27.12
CA THR A 291 18.43 2.93 -26.93
C THR A 291 18.47 3.43 -25.48
N LYS A 292 19.49 3.05 -24.71
CA LYS A 292 19.61 3.37 -23.29
C LYS A 292 19.64 4.87 -22.99
N ASP A 293 20.18 5.69 -23.90
CA ASP A 293 20.21 7.15 -23.75
C ASP A 293 18.79 7.74 -23.61
N LYS A 294 17.79 7.10 -24.23
CA LYS A 294 16.38 7.48 -24.10
C LYS A 294 15.77 7.09 -22.75
N ALA A 295 16.38 6.15 -22.03
CA ALA A 295 15.88 5.70 -20.73
C ALA A 295 16.10 6.79 -19.67
N ALA A 296 17.28 7.40 -19.64
CA ALA A 296 17.61 8.49 -18.73
C ALA A 296 16.72 9.72 -18.97
N GLU A 297 16.61 10.19 -20.21
CA GLU A 297 15.73 11.31 -20.58
C GLU A 297 14.27 11.04 -20.22
N ALA A 298 13.74 9.86 -20.59
CA ALA A 298 12.35 9.51 -20.32
C ALA A 298 12.08 9.30 -18.81
N SER A 299 13.08 8.91 -18.03
CA SER A 299 12.96 8.78 -16.57
C SER A 299 12.87 10.15 -15.91
N LEU A 300 13.78 11.06 -16.24
CA LEU A 300 13.80 12.43 -15.72
C LEU A 300 12.49 13.16 -16.04
N GLU A 301 12.02 13.11 -17.30
CA GLU A 301 10.73 13.70 -17.67
C GLU A 301 9.55 13.13 -16.87
N LYS A 302 9.55 11.82 -16.60
CA LYS A 302 8.50 11.17 -15.79
C LYS A 302 8.58 11.58 -14.32
N ILE A 303 9.78 11.74 -13.78
CA ILE A 303 10.01 12.16 -12.40
C ILE A 303 9.58 13.62 -12.22
N ASP A 304 9.99 14.51 -13.14
CA ASP A 304 9.55 15.91 -13.13
C ASP A 304 8.03 16.00 -13.22
N LYS A 305 7.42 15.18 -14.08
CA LYS A 305 5.98 15.05 -14.16
C LYS A 305 5.38 14.61 -12.83
N ILE A 306 5.96 13.65 -12.10
CA ILE A 306 5.48 13.22 -10.78
C ILE A 306 5.62 14.34 -9.74
N LYS A 307 6.75 15.04 -9.70
CA LYS A 307 6.93 16.21 -8.83
C LYS A 307 5.85 17.25 -9.09
N SER A 308 5.61 17.57 -10.37
CA SER A 308 4.67 18.60 -10.81
C SER A 308 3.18 18.20 -10.78
N GLU A 309 2.85 16.90 -10.83
CA GLU A 309 1.46 16.43 -10.88
C GLU A 309 0.98 15.88 -9.55
N LEU A 310 1.87 15.24 -8.77
CA LEU A 310 1.48 14.58 -7.52
C LEU A 310 1.92 15.38 -6.31
N ILE A 311 3.22 15.72 -6.21
CA ILE A 311 3.77 16.34 -5.00
C ILE A 311 3.31 17.79 -4.88
N SER A 312 3.45 18.59 -5.93
CA SER A 312 2.94 19.98 -5.94
C SER A 312 1.43 20.04 -5.76
N THR A 313 0.67 19.15 -6.40
CA THR A 313 -0.80 19.08 -6.24
C THR A 313 -1.19 18.74 -4.81
N LEU A 314 -0.49 17.80 -4.16
CA LEU A 314 -0.72 17.45 -2.76
C LEU A 314 -0.39 18.61 -1.83
N ALA A 315 0.76 19.26 -2.04
CA ALA A 315 1.17 20.43 -1.25
C ALA A 315 0.17 21.59 -1.41
N GLU A 316 -0.16 21.98 -2.64
CA GLU A 316 -1.14 23.04 -2.93
C GLU A 316 -2.54 22.70 -2.38
N PHE A 317 -2.94 21.43 -2.46
CA PHE A 317 -4.22 20.98 -1.90
C PHE A 317 -4.22 21.10 -0.38
N CYS A 318 -3.16 20.64 0.29
CA CYS A 318 -3.02 20.73 1.73
C CYS A 318 -2.99 22.18 2.20
N GLU A 319 -2.22 23.05 1.54
CA GLU A 319 -2.20 24.49 1.82
C GLU A 319 -3.57 25.13 1.66
N LYS A 320 -4.28 24.89 0.54
CA LYS A 320 -5.63 25.43 0.31
C LYS A 320 -6.66 24.90 1.31
N VAL A 321 -6.61 23.62 1.65
CA VAL A 321 -7.55 23.05 2.63
C VAL A 321 -7.27 23.58 4.03
N LEU A 322 -5.99 23.82 4.39
CA LEU A 322 -5.59 24.44 5.66
C LEU A 322 -5.91 25.95 5.72
N SER A 323 -5.83 26.67 4.60
CA SER A 323 -6.12 28.12 4.54
C SER A 323 -7.62 28.42 4.51
N ASP A 324 -8.41 27.57 3.84
CA ASP A 324 -9.81 27.87 3.52
C ASP A 324 -10.81 27.08 4.38
N SER A 325 -10.34 26.23 5.32
CA SER A 325 -11.26 25.44 6.16
C SER A 325 -10.69 24.99 7.51
N ASP A 326 -11.56 24.83 8.50
CA ASP A 326 -11.30 24.16 9.79
C ASP A 326 -11.23 22.61 9.66
N PHE A 327 -11.09 22.08 8.45
CA PHE A 327 -11.22 20.64 8.16
C PHE A 327 -10.18 19.80 8.93
N PHE A 328 -9.01 20.36 9.21
CA PHE A 328 -7.92 19.70 9.92
C PHE A 328 -7.63 20.28 11.32
N SER A 329 -8.31 21.35 11.73
CA SER A 329 -7.99 22.09 12.96
C SER A 329 -8.54 21.44 14.24
N ILE A 330 -9.41 20.42 14.14
CA ILE A 330 -9.83 19.60 15.29
C ILE A 330 -9.97 18.13 14.83
N LYS A 331 -9.06 17.23 15.24
CA LYS A 331 -9.41 15.81 15.30
C LYS A 331 -10.26 15.61 16.56
N PRO A 332 -11.58 15.42 16.47
CA PRO A 332 -12.36 15.08 17.67
C PRO A 332 -11.73 13.87 18.36
N THR A 333 -11.77 13.80 19.69
CA THR A 333 -11.39 12.55 20.40
C THR A 333 -12.19 11.37 19.83
N THR A 334 -11.74 10.12 20.00
CA THR A 334 -12.56 8.97 19.55
C THR A 334 -13.99 9.04 20.08
N TYR A 335 -14.18 9.65 21.25
CA TYR A 335 -15.48 9.91 21.87
C TYR A 335 -16.29 10.95 21.12
N GLU A 336 -15.75 12.15 20.89
CA GLU A 336 -16.44 13.19 20.14
C GLU A 336 -16.74 12.75 18.71
N ALA A 337 -15.83 12.00 18.08
CA ALA A 337 -15.96 11.46 16.74
C ALA A 337 -17.12 10.45 16.68
N ALA A 338 -17.22 9.57 17.68
CA ALA A 338 -18.27 8.58 17.77
C ALA A 338 -19.62 9.20 18.15
N LEU A 339 -19.62 10.19 19.05
CA LEU A 339 -20.83 10.89 19.47
C LEU A 339 -21.42 11.70 18.32
N LYS A 340 -20.60 12.46 17.58
CA LYS A 340 -21.05 13.20 16.38
C LYS A 340 -21.68 12.27 15.34
N ARG A 341 -21.11 11.07 15.13
CA ARG A 341 -21.66 10.08 14.18
C ARG A 341 -22.94 9.42 14.68
N ALA A 342 -23.05 9.15 15.99
CA ALA A 342 -24.29 8.67 16.59
C ALA A 342 -25.42 9.72 16.50
N LEU A 343 -25.10 10.99 16.73
CA LEU A 343 -26.04 12.12 16.60
C LEU A 343 -26.42 12.38 15.13
N TYR A 344 -25.48 12.27 14.20
CA TYR A 344 -25.77 12.32 12.77
C TYR A 344 -26.72 11.20 12.35
N LEU A 345 -26.46 9.96 12.81
CA LEU A 345 -27.33 8.82 12.55
C LEU A 345 -28.74 9.02 13.14
N LYS A 346 -28.83 9.61 14.35
CA LYS A 346 -30.11 10.03 14.96
C LYS A 346 -30.86 11.01 14.06
N ASP A 347 -30.20 12.08 13.61
CA ASP A 347 -30.81 13.10 12.75
C ASP A 347 -31.29 12.52 11.41
N VAL A 348 -30.48 11.67 10.77
CA VAL A 348 -30.87 11.02 9.51
C VAL A 348 -32.11 10.14 9.69
N ILE A 349 -32.18 9.37 10.78
CA ILE A 349 -33.31 8.47 11.06
C ILE A 349 -34.57 9.27 11.40
N GLU A 350 -34.44 10.30 12.24
CA GLU A 350 -35.57 11.08 12.74
C GLU A 350 -36.07 12.08 11.69
N ASN A 351 -35.18 12.84 11.06
CA ASN A 351 -35.56 14.05 10.32
C ASN A 351 -35.44 13.88 8.80
N ASN A 352 -34.62 12.95 8.31
CA ASN A 352 -34.32 12.80 6.87
C ASN A 352 -34.91 11.52 6.27
N ASP A 353 -36.08 11.09 6.74
CA ASP A 353 -36.79 9.88 6.28
C ASP A 353 -36.00 8.55 6.44
N GLY A 354 -34.87 8.55 7.16
CA GLY A 354 -34.01 7.38 7.34
C GLY A 354 -34.69 6.23 8.09
N TYR A 355 -35.71 6.52 8.92
CA TYR A 355 -36.52 5.49 9.58
C TYR A 355 -37.09 4.46 8.59
N ARG A 356 -37.39 4.85 7.34
CA ARG A 356 -37.99 3.97 6.31
C ARG A 356 -37.16 2.71 6.03
N ILE A 357 -35.84 2.79 6.17
CA ILE A 357 -34.91 1.67 5.97
C ILE A 357 -35.19 0.53 6.98
N PHE A 358 -35.68 0.88 8.16
CA PHE A 358 -36.03 -0.07 9.21
C PHE A 358 -37.48 -0.57 9.12
N TYR A 359 -38.18 -0.35 7.99
CA TYR A 359 -39.53 -0.86 7.76
C TYR A 359 -39.62 -1.63 6.43
N LYS A 360 -40.15 -2.86 6.49
CA LYS A 360 -40.43 -3.67 5.30
C LYS A 360 -41.89 -4.10 5.30
N SER A 361 -42.60 -3.82 4.21
CA SER A 361 -44.04 -4.07 4.08
C SER A 361 -44.87 -3.50 5.24
N GLY A 362 -44.48 -2.31 5.74
CA GLY A 362 -45.17 -1.61 6.82
C GLY A 362 -44.87 -2.12 8.23
N LYS A 363 -44.02 -3.15 8.40
CA LYS A 363 -43.59 -3.68 9.71
C LYS A 363 -42.17 -3.24 10.03
N ALA A 364 -41.91 -2.87 11.28
CA ALA A 364 -40.59 -2.52 11.76
C ALA A 364 -39.66 -3.75 11.76
N ILE A 365 -38.45 -3.59 11.27
CA ILE A 365 -37.33 -4.53 11.39
C ILE A 365 -36.50 -4.07 12.59
N ALA A 366 -36.90 -4.51 13.78
CA ALA A 366 -36.18 -4.23 15.02
C ALA A 366 -34.97 -5.19 15.13
N SER A 367 -33.80 -4.73 14.68
CA SER A 367 -32.56 -5.50 14.69
C SER A 367 -31.36 -4.62 15.04
N GLU A 368 -30.63 -5.00 16.10
CA GLU A 368 -29.38 -4.34 16.49
C GLU A 368 -28.30 -4.50 15.39
N ASP A 369 -28.19 -5.69 14.77
CA ASP A 369 -27.27 -5.95 13.66
C ASP A 369 -27.47 -4.99 12.47
N THR A 370 -28.72 -4.64 12.16
CA THR A 370 -29.02 -3.74 11.03
C THR A 370 -28.52 -2.31 11.29
N ILE A 371 -28.75 -1.77 12.48
CA ILE A 371 -28.27 -0.42 12.83
C ILE A 371 -26.74 -0.41 13.01
N GLN A 372 -26.15 -1.47 13.55
CA GLN A 372 -24.70 -1.61 13.66
C GLN A 372 -24.05 -1.51 12.27
N ARG A 373 -24.55 -2.26 11.28
CA ARG A 373 -24.08 -2.19 9.89
C ARG A 373 -24.20 -0.79 9.30
N ILE A 374 -25.31 -0.09 9.53
CA ILE A 374 -25.50 1.29 9.05
C ILE A 374 -24.53 2.25 9.75
N PHE A 375 -24.34 2.10 11.06
CA PHE A 375 -23.38 2.91 11.81
C PHE A 375 -21.96 2.70 11.30
N ARG A 376 -21.53 1.46 10.98
CA ARG A 376 -20.21 1.19 10.39
C ARG A 376 -19.97 1.98 9.09
N LEU A 377 -21.01 2.16 8.28
CA LEU A 377 -20.92 2.93 7.03
C LEU A 377 -20.69 4.42 7.28
N THR A 378 -21.06 4.97 8.44
CA THR A 378 -20.77 6.37 8.82
C THR A 378 -19.29 6.64 9.13
N TRP A 379 -18.47 5.59 9.14
CA TRP A 379 -17.03 5.63 9.39
C TRP A 379 -16.20 5.39 8.12
N PHE A 380 -16.76 5.62 6.93
CA PHE A 380 -15.98 5.54 5.70
C PHE A 380 -14.85 6.60 5.70
N ALA A 381 -13.68 6.24 5.14
CA ALA A 381 -12.51 7.12 4.99
C ALA A 381 -12.06 7.82 6.30
N THR A 382 -12.10 7.09 7.42
CA THR A 382 -11.76 7.62 8.75
C THR A 382 -10.34 7.23 9.18
N PRO A 383 -9.58 8.10 9.89
CA PRO A 383 -8.25 7.77 10.42
C PRO A 383 -8.29 6.94 11.74
N TYR A 384 -9.48 6.63 12.25
CA TYR A 384 -9.66 5.81 13.47
C TYR A 384 -9.73 4.32 13.11
N SER A 385 -9.16 3.46 13.95
CA SER A 385 -9.51 2.03 13.88
C SER A 385 -10.94 1.85 14.37
N VAL A 386 -11.76 1.12 13.60
CA VAL A 386 -13.17 0.85 13.91
C VAL A 386 -13.41 -0.65 13.83
N ASP A 387 -13.31 -1.29 14.99
CA ASP A 387 -13.36 -2.74 15.14
C ASP A 387 -14.77 -3.16 15.59
N ALA A 388 -15.38 -4.11 14.88
CA ALA A 388 -16.68 -4.68 15.20
C ALA A 388 -16.52 -5.95 16.04
N GLU A 389 -17.45 -6.22 16.96
CA GLU A 389 -17.52 -7.47 17.75
C GLU A 389 -16.25 -7.78 18.56
N VAL A 390 -15.60 -6.75 19.11
CA VAL A 390 -14.33 -6.90 19.84
C VAL A 390 -14.57 -7.54 21.21
N ASN A 391 -13.83 -8.61 21.52
CA ASN A 391 -13.90 -9.30 22.80
C ASN A 391 -12.58 -9.13 23.58
N ASN A 392 -12.47 -8.06 24.37
CA ASN A 392 -11.26 -7.74 25.14
C ASN A 392 -11.31 -8.26 26.60
N GLY A 393 -11.90 -9.44 26.81
CA GLY A 393 -11.95 -10.09 28.13
C GLY A 393 -12.97 -9.52 29.12
N ARG A 394 -13.85 -8.60 28.69
CA ARG A 394 -14.90 -7.97 29.52
C ARG A 394 -16.31 -8.04 28.91
N GLY A 395 -16.49 -8.93 27.93
CA GLY A 395 -17.71 -9.09 27.13
C GLY A 395 -17.55 -8.52 25.71
N PRO A 396 -18.36 -8.99 24.74
CA PRO A 396 -18.35 -8.47 23.38
C PRO A 396 -18.95 -7.06 23.34
N ALA A 397 -18.23 -6.11 22.73
CA ALA A 397 -18.73 -4.78 22.40
C ALA A 397 -19.12 -4.72 20.91
N ASP A 398 -20.14 -3.93 20.58
CA ASP A 398 -20.60 -3.82 19.18
C ASP A 398 -19.54 -3.10 18.32
N TYR A 399 -19.02 -1.96 18.80
CA TYR A 399 -17.86 -1.28 18.19
C TYR A 399 -16.86 -0.77 19.23
N LYS A 400 -15.57 -0.87 18.89
CA LYS A 400 -14.47 -0.13 19.53
C LYS A 400 -13.85 0.80 18.49
N ILE A 401 -13.78 2.09 18.82
CA ILE A 401 -13.13 3.12 18.03
C ILE A 401 -11.85 3.51 18.74
N SER A 402 -10.71 3.45 18.07
CA SER A 402 -9.41 3.78 18.68
C SER A 402 -8.55 4.68 17.79
N TYR A 403 -7.76 5.53 18.46
CA TYR A 403 -6.70 6.35 17.87
C TYR A 403 -5.43 6.18 18.71
N GLY A 404 -4.55 5.29 18.26
CA GLY A 404 -3.42 4.83 19.08
C GLY A 404 -3.86 4.08 20.36
N GLU A 405 -2.93 3.88 21.29
CA GLU A 405 -3.18 3.06 22.49
C GLU A 405 -3.92 3.79 23.63
N ARG A 406 -3.91 5.13 23.62
CA ARG A 406 -4.38 5.96 24.75
C ARG A 406 -5.77 6.55 24.56
N ASP A 407 -6.34 6.54 23.35
CA ASP A 407 -7.69 7.05 23.06
C ASP A 407 -8.55 5.92 22.48
N SER A 408 -9.56 5.50 23.25
CA SER A 408 -10.53 4.51 22.77
C SER A 408 -11.92 4.75 23.34
N THR A 409 -12.92 4.55 22.48
CA THR A 409 -14.34 4.69 22.78
C THR A 409 -15.10 3.44 22.38
N ILE A 410 -16.01 3.01 23.25
CA ILE A 410 -16.91 1.89 22.98
C ILE A 410 -18.28 2.44 22.58
N VAL A 411 -18.87 1.90 21.52
CA VAL A 411 -20.25 2.20 21.11
C VAL A 411 -21.08 0.93 21.17
N GLU A 412 -22.19 0.98 21.92
CA GLU A 412 -23.13 -0.14 22.05
C GLU A 412 -24.53 0.24 21.57
N PHE A 413 -25.14 -0.65 20.80
CA PHE A 413 -26.50 -0.52 20.30
C PHE A 413 -27.46 -1.36 21.13
N LYS A 414 -28.65 -0.81 21.41
CA LYS A 414 -29.70 -1.49 22.17
C LYS A 414 -31.09 -1.21 21.59
N LEU A 415 -31.97 -2.20 21.60
CA LEU A 415 -33.40 -2.01 21.33
C LEU A 415 -34.17 -1.65 22.61
N ALA A 416 -35.02 -0.64 22.53
CA ALA A 416 -35.91 -0.25 23.64
C ALA A 416 -36.87 -1.37 24.07
N ALA A 417 -37.23 -2.26 23.12
CA ALA A 417 -38.04 -3.46 23.36
C ALA A 417 -37.37 -4.47 24.30
N SER A 418 -36.03 -4.44 24.43
CA SER A 418 -35.29 -5.42 25.23
C SER A 418 -35.75 -5.42 26.69
N SER A 419 -36.07 -6.62 27.21
CA SER A 419 -36.44 -6.84 28.60
C SER A 419 -35.25 -6.68 29.56
N SER A 420 -34.02 -6.79 29.03
CA SER A 420 -32.77 -6.67 29.79
C SER A 420 -32.20 -5.25 29.81
N LEU A 421 -32.82 -4.28 29.12
CA LEU A 421 -32.28 -2.92 28.94
C LEU A 421 -31.90 -2.23 30.25
N LYS A 422 -32.82 -2.21 31.24
CA LYS A 422 -32.56 -1.58 32.55
C LYS A 422 -31.36 -2.21 33.26
N ARG A 423 -31.23 -3.54 33.21
CA ARG A 423 -30.09 -4.27 33.79
C ARG A 423 -28.78 -3.98 33.07
N ASN A 424 -28.78 -3.91 31.73
CA ASN A 424 -27.59 -3.59 30.94
C ASN A 424 -27.09 -2.17 31.21
N LEU A 425 -28.02 -1.20 31.31
CA LEU A 425 -27.67 0.17 31.66
C LEU A 425 -27.08 0.28 33.08
N LEU A 426 -27.61 -0.47 34.06
CA LEU A 426 -27.17 -0.47 35.47
C LEU A 426 -25.82 -1.15 35.70
N ASN A 427 -25.59 -2.34 35.12
CA ASN A 427 -24.36 -3.11 35.35
C ASN A 427 -23.11 -2.37 34.87
N GLN A 428 -23.24 -1.55 33.83
CA GLN A 428 -22.13 -0.76 33.32
C GLN A 428 -21.84 0.47 34.19
N THR A 429 -22.84 1.08 34.85
CA THR A 429 -22.61 2.24 35.72
C THR A 429 -21.70 1.92 36.91
N GLU A 430 -21.67 0.66 37.37
CA GLU A 430 -20.78 0.21 38.45
C GLU A 430 -19.36 -0.15 37.99
N ILE A 431 -19.21 -0.68 36.77
CA ILE A 431 -17.91 -1.06 36.21
C ILE A 431 -17.09 0.20 35.86
N TYR A 432 -17.73 1.26 35.36
CA TYR A 432 -17.05 2.49 34.95
C TYR A 432 -16.71 3.45 36.10
N LYS A 433 -17.46 3.43 37.21
CA LYS A 433 -17.09 4.18 38.44
C LYS A 433 -15.74 3.75 39.04
N LYS A 434 -15.25 2.55 38.73
CA LYS A 434 -13.95 2.04 39.21
C LYS A 434 -12.76 2.35 38.28
N ALA A 435 -12.99 2.80 37.05
CA ALA A 435 -11.96 2.92 36.00
C ALA A 435 -11.87 4.34 35.45
N SER A 436 -11.60 5.33 36.30
CA SER A 436 -11.64 6.75 35.93
C SER A 436 -10.41 7.27 35.15
N LYS A 437 -9.85 6.54 34.17
CA LYS A 437 -8.73 7.10 33.38
C LYS A 437 -8.63 6.85 31.87
N THR A 438 -9.40 6.01 31.18
CA THR A 438 -9.04 5.78 29.74
C THR A 438 -10.08 5.23 28.76
N ILE A 439 -11.35 5.02 29.14
CA ILE A 439 -12.36 4.47 28.19
C ILE A 439 -13.66 5.27 28.31
N ASN A 440 -14.07 5.90 27.21
CA ASN A 440 -15.37 6.57 27.09
C ASN A 440 -16.39 5.60 26.47
N ASP A 441 -17.65 5.62 26.90
CA ASP A 441 -18.72 4.73 26.39
C ASP A 441 -19.91 5.53 25.86
N ILE A 442 -20.44 5.16 24.69
CA ILE A 442 -21.63 5.73 24.07
C ILE A 442 -22.67 4.63 23.85
N LYS A 443 -23.93 4.91 24.18
CA LYS A 443 -25.04 4.00 23.99
C LYS A 443 -26.05 4.58 23.02
N VAL A 444 -26.45 3.79 22.04
CA VAL A 444 -27.45 4.16 21.06
C VAL A 444 -28.68 3.26 21.27
N ILE A 445 -29.80 3.86 21.67
CA ILE A 445 -31.04 3.14 21.99
C ILE A 445 -32.10 3.45 20.92
N LEU A 446 -32.54 2.44 20.20
CA LEU A 446 -33.56 2.59 19.16
C LEU A 446 -34.96 2.32 19.72
N CYS A 447 -35.88 3.25 19.45
CA CYS A 447 -37.30 3.16 19.80
C CYS A 447 -38.14 3.16 18.52
N TYR A 448 -39.11 2.24 18.42
CA TYR A 448 -40.03 2.14 17.28
C TYR A 448 -41.46 2.54 17.65
N THR A 449 -41.73 2.83 18.92
CA THR A 449 -43.04 3.32 19.42
C THR A 449 -42.88 4.42 20.48
N ASP A 450 -43.88 5.30 20.62
CA ASP A 450 -43.92 6.31 21.69
C ASP A 450 -43.86 5.68 23.09
N SER A 451 -44.45 4.50 23.25
CA SER A 451 -44.41 3.73 24.50
C SER A 451 -43.00 3.29 24.88
N GLU A 452 -42.17 2.99 23.89
CA GLU A 452 -40.77 2.61 24.08
C GLU A 452 -39.93 3.82 24.46
N ILE A 453 -40.16 4.98 23.82
CA ILE A 453 -39.52 6.25 24.18
C ILE A 453 -39.85 6.60 25.64
N ALA A 454 -41.13 6.54 26.03
CA ALA A 454 -41.57 6.79 27.40
C ALA A 454 -40.97 5.80 28.41
N LYS A 455 -40.83 4.52 28.04
CA LYS A 455 -40.17 3.49 28.85
C LYS A 455 -38.70 3.80 29.06
N VAL A 456 -37.96 4.15 28.01
CA VAL A 456 -36.52 4.48 28.09
C VAL A 456 -36.32 5.72 28.98
N ASN A 457 -37.09 6.78 28.76
CA ASN A 457 -37.02 8.00 29.58
C ASN A 457 -37.29 7.70 31.06
N ARG A 458 -38.28 6.87 31.38
CA ARG A 458 -38.56 6.44 32.77
C ARG A 458 -37.38 5.67 33.38
N ILE A 459 -36.74 4.78 32.61
CA ILE A 459 -35.55 4.04 33.07
C ILE A 459 -34.40 5.01 33.37
N LEU A 460 -34.14 5.97 32.50
CA LEU A 460 -33.08 6.98 32.71
C LEU A 460 -33.38 7.89 33.89
N LYS A 461 -34.65 8.25 34.11
CA LYS A 461 -35.12 8.98 35.30
C LYS A 461 -34.85 8.24 36.59
N ASP A 462 -35.23 6.96 36.65
CA ASP A 462 -34.98 6.09 37.80
C ASP A 462 -33.47 6.00 38.11
N MET A 463 -32.64 6.07 37.08
CA MET A 463 -31.17 5.99 37.16
C MET A 463 -30.48 7.35 37.36
N LYS A 464 -31.21 8.47 37.35
CA LYS A 464 -30.67 9.84 37.35
C LYS A 464 -29.68 10.12 36.21
N GLN A 465 -29.94 9.56 35.03
CA GLN A 465 -29.15 9.76 33.80
C GLN A 465 -29.97 10.45 32.70
N GLU A 466 -31.04 11.17 33.06
CA GLU A 466 -31.77 12.01 32.12
C GLU A 466 -30.82 13.05 31.50
N GLY A 467 -30.80 13.13 30.17
CA GLY A 467 -29.95 14.08 29.45
C GLY A 467 -28.46 13.75 29.42
N ALA A 468 -28.06 12.53 29.81
CA ALA A 468 -26.67 12.09 29.67
C ALA A 468 -26.25 12.11 28.19
N GLU A 469 -25.22 12.91 27.87
CA GLU A 469 -24.76 13.11 26.49
C GLU A 469 -24.34 11.81 25.79
N ASN A 470 -23.86 10.84 26.55
CA ASN A 470 -23.38 9.57 26.03
C ASN A 470 -24.50 8.53 25.85
N ILE A 471 -25.76 8.89 26.11
CA ILE A 471 -26.93 8.04 25.84
C ILE A 471 -27.78 8.69 24.76
N VAL A 472 -27.64 8.20 23.52
CA VAL A 472 -28.36 8.68 22.34
C VAL A 472 -29.62 7.85 22.15
N ILE A 473 -30.78 8.45 22.40
CA ILE A 473 -32.08 7.85 22.08
C ILE A 473 -32.44 8.22 20.64
N ILE A 474 -32.72 7.24 19.79
CA ILE A 474 -33.16 7.43 18.40
C ILE A 474 -34.63 7.01 18.28
N ASP A 475 -35.46 7.96 17.87
CA ASP A 475 -36.85 7.75 17.49
C ASP A 475 -36.95 7.27 16.04
N ALA A 476 -37.12 5.96 15.87
CA ALA A 476 -37.35 5.30 14.59
C ALA A 476 -38.85 5.02 14.35
N THR A 477 -39.77 5.74 15.01
CA THR A 477 -41.21 5.59 14.79
C THR A 477 -41.58 5.89 13.33
N LYS A 478 -42.64 5.22 12.85
CA LYS A 478 -43.14 5.45 11.49
C LYS A 478 -43.79 6.83 11.41
N LYS A 479 -43.16 7.76 10.69
CA LYS A 479 -43.71 9.10 10.46
C LYS A 479 -44.76 9.10 9.35
N LEU A 480 -45.79 9.93 9.51
CA LEU A 480 -46.75 10.25 8.46
C LEU A 480 -46.10 11.20 7.44
N SER A 481 -46.52 11.11 6.17
CA SER A 481 -45.98 12.00 5.14
C SER A 481 -46.37 13.45 5.44
N ALA A 482 -45.43 14.40 5.26
CA ALA A 482 -45.67 15.82 5.50
C ALA A 482 -46.80 16.42 4.64
N SER A 483 -47.22 15.75 3.56
CA SER A 483 -48.38 16.12 2.74
C SER A 483 -49.73 15.57 3.26
N LEU A 484 -49.73 14.86 4.40
CA LEU A 484 -50.91 14.29 5.05
C LEU A 484 -51.09 14.77 6.51
N VAL A 485 -50.27 15.74 6.97
CA VAL A 485 -50.28 16.32 8.32
C VAL A 485 -50.80 17.75 8.29
#